data_AF-A0A0F8WZ07-F1
#
_entry.id   AF-A0A0F8WZ07-F1
#
_cell.length_a   1.000
_cell.length_b   1.000
_cell.length_c   1.000
_cell.angle_alpha   90.00
_cell.angle_beta   90.00
_cell.angle_gamma   90.00
#
_symmetry.space_group_name_H-M   'P 1'
#
loop_
_entity.id
_entity.type
_entity.pdbx_description
1 polymer ?
#
loop_
_entity_poly.entity_id
_entity_poly.type
_entity_poly.pdbx_seq_one_letter_code
_entity_poly.pdbx_strand_id
1 'polypeptide(L)'
;MVFGYNSLANLSIIKKEIKRRRISSYDKSGANLDFVSIEGNTKAELCHINSAGIIKHIWMTLASSDIYYLRKSIIRMWWDEEENPSVECPIGDFFGVGHGKTVNFWSL
;
A
#
# COMPACT_ATOMS: atom_id res chain seq x y z
N MET A 1 -29.02 21.78 -1.24
CA MET A 1 -29.68 20.51 -0.87
C MET A 1 -28.77 19.83 0.14
N VAL A 2 -29.23 19.62 1.37
CA VAL A 2 -28.45 18.92 2.40
C VAL A 2 -28.82 17.44 2.30
N PHE A 3 -27.90 16.63 1.81
CA PHE A 3 -28.02 15.17 1.90
C PHE A 3 -27.69 14.78 3.35
N GLY A 4 -28.44 13.84 3.95
CA GLY A 4 -28.30 13.48 5.37
C GLY A 4 -26.90 12.96 5.74
N TYR A 5 -26.60 12.74 7.02
CA TYR A 5 -25.26 12.37 7.48
C TYR A 5 -25.01 10.86 7.42
N ASN A 6 -24.62 10.33 6.25
CA ASN A 6 -24.15 8.96 6.10
C ASN A 6 -22.92 8.87 5.17
N SER A 7 -22.32 7.68 5.06
CA SER A 7 -21.11 7.45 4.25
C SER A 7 -21.29 7.75 2.75
N LEU A 8 -22.53 7.71 2.24
CA LEU A 8 -22.86 7.97 0.84
C LEU A 8 -23.19 9.44 0.56
N ALA A 9 -23.50 10.21 1.60
CA ALA A 9 -23.99 11.58 1.49
C ALA A 9 -23.08 12.51 0.68
N ASN A 10 -21.78 12.26 0.73
CA ASN A 10 -20.77 13.07 0.06
C ASN A 10 -20.25 12.45 -1.25
N LEU A 11 -20.79 11.30 -1.67
CA LEU A 11 -20.30 10.58 -2.85
C LEU A 11 -20.64 11.30 -4.16
N SER A 12 -21.82 11.95 -4.22
CA SER A 12 -22.27 12.74 -5.38
C SER A 12 -21.67 14.15 -5.43
N ILE A 13 -20.93 14.56 -4.40
CA ILE A 13 -20.36 15.91 -4.31
C ILE A 13 -19.01 15.94 -5.04
N ILE A 14 -18.91 16.78 -6.06
CA ILE A 14 -17.64 17.05 -6.73
C ILE A 14 -16.72 17.81 -5.76
N LYS A 15 -15.61 17.17 -5.38
CA LYS A 15 -14.58 17.79 -4.55
C LYS A 15 -13.66 18.65 -5.42
N LYS A 16 -13.48 19.90 -5.01
CA LYS A 16 -12.53 20.84 -5.64
C LYS A 16 -11.16 20.68 -5.01
N GLU A 17 -10.11 21.09 -5.74
CA GLU A 17 -8.72 21.15 -5.26
C GLU A 17 -8.12 19.80 -4.82
N ILE A 18 -8.69 18.69 -5.28
CA ILE A 18 -8.14 17.34 -5.07
C ILE A 18 -7.56 16.82 -6.37
N LYS A 19 -6.35 16.26 -6.31
CA LYS A 19 -5.73 15.57 -7.45
C LYS A 19 -5.42 14.12 -7.10
N ARG A 20 -6.00 13.20 -7.86
CA ARG A 20 -5.67 11.76 -7.74
C ARG A 20 -4.27 11.50 -8.29
N ARG A 21 -3.48 10.74 -7.55
CA ARG A 21 -2.18 10.21 -7.97
C ARG A 21 -2.14 8.70 -7.75
N ARG A 22 -1.18 8.02 -8.37
CA ARG A 22 -0.89 6.60 -8.17
C ARG A 22 0.59 6.37 -8.46
N ILE A 23 1.24 5.65 -7.57
CA ILE A 23 2.54 5.03 -7.78
C ILE A 23 2.28 3.52 -7.78
N SER A 24 2.89 2.79 -8.72
CA SER A 24 2.74 1.35 -8.86
C SER A 24 4.01 0.74 -9.42
N SER A 25 4.12 -0.59 -9.37
CA SER A 25 5.23 -1.36 -9.93
C SER A 25 5.21 -1.47 -11.46
N TYR A 26 4.51 -0.56 -12.15
CA TYR A 26 4.33 -0.69 -13.60
C TYR A 26 5.66 -0.58 -14.34
N ASP A 27 5.78 -1.33 -15.43
CA ASP A 27 6.95 -1.30 -16.29
C ASP A 27 7.06 0.06 -17.00
N LYS A 28 8.10 0.82 -16.69
CA LYS A 28 8.32 2.16 -17.26
C LYS A 28 8.66 2.13 -18.75
N SER A 29 9.07 0.98 -19.29
CA SER A 29 9.26 0.79 -20.73
C SER A 29 7.93 0.64 -21.48
N GLY A 30 6.84 0.35 -20.78
CA GLY A 30 5.54 0.02 -21.35
C GLY A 30 5.37 -1.46 -21.74
N ALA A 31 6.34 -2.33 -21.37
CA ALA A 31 6.18 -3.77 -21.47
C ALA A 31 5.38 -4.34 -20.27
N ASN A 32 5.63 -5.59 -19.86
CA ASN A 32 4.80 -6.34 -18.92
C ASN A 32 5.56 -6.83 -17.67
N LEU A 33 6.74 -6.26 -17.38
CA LEU A 33 7.47 -6.56 -16.15
C LEU A 33 6.97 -5.66 -15.01
N ASP A 34 5.68 -5.77 -14.69
CA ASP A 34 4.98 -4.90 -13.73
C ASP A 34 5.22 -5.27 -12.25
N PHE A 35 6.46 -5.54 -11.87
CA PHE A 35 6.85 -5.90 -10.50
C PHE A 35 8.20 -5.27 -10.11
N VAL A 36 8.48 -5.31 -8.80
CA VAL A 36 9.79 -4.95 -8.24
C VAL A 36 10.39 -6.20 -7.61
N SER A 37 11.63 -6.55 -8.01
CA SER A 37 12.38 -7.64 -7.36
C SER A 37 13.09 -7.10 -6.12
N ILE A 38 13.07 -7.87 -5.04
CA ILE A 38 13.73 -7.55 -3.78
C ILE A 38 14.46 -8.80 -3.33
N GLU A 39 15.79 -8.75 -3.34
CA GLU A 39 16.63 -9.86 -2.91
C GLU A 39 16.63 -10.02 -1.39
N GLY A 40 16.97 -11.21 -0.92
CA GLY A 40 17.06 -11.49 0.52
C GLY A 40 17.96 -10.49 1.26
N ASN A 41 17.47 -10.00 2.40
CA ASN A 41 18.14 -8.99 3.24
C ASN A 41 18.39 -7.62 2.58
N THR A 42 17.76 -7.34 1.43
CA THR A 42 17.81 -6.02 0.80
C THR A 42 16.56 -5.20 1.12
N LYS A 43 16.60 -3.92 0.76
CA LYS A 43 15.46 -2.98 0.88
C LYS A 43 15.26 -2.32 -0.47
N ALA A 44 14.01 -2.08 -0.82
CA ALA A 44 13.63 -1.29 -2.00
C ALA A 44 12.64 -0.20 -1.57
N GLU A 45 12.84 1.02 -2.07
CA GLU A 45 11.87 2.09 -1.92
C GLU A 45 10.76 1.91 -2.97
N LEU A 46 9.55 1.62 -2.51
CA LEU A 46 8.39 1.38 -3.38
C LEU A 46 7.61 2.66 -3.72
N CYS A 47 7.72 3.67 -2.85
CA CYS A 47 6.94 4.90 -2.92
C CYS A 47 7.68 6.03 -2.21
N HIS A 48 7.82 7.17 -2.89
CA HIS A 48 8.41 8.40 -2.35
C HIS A 48 7.52 9.57 -2.76
N ILE A 49 7.02 10.35 -1.79
CA ILE A 49 6.04 11.43 -2.03
C ILE A 49 6.48 12.68 -1.24
N ASN A 50 6.95 13.69 -1.96
CA ASN A 50 7.46 14.95 -1.36
C ASN A 50 6.40 16.05 -1.30
N SER A 51 5.15 15.68 -1.02
CA SER A 51 4.02 16.61 -0.99
C SER A 51 2.96 16.15 -0.01
N ALA A 52 2.23 17.11 0.57
CA ALA A 52 1.07 16.80 1.41
C ALA A 52 0.00 16.01 0.64
N GLY A 53 -0.61 15.02 1.31
CA GLY A 53 -1.61 14.16 0.70
C GLY A 53 -2.19 13.14 1.67
N ILE A 54 -3.04 12.26 1.13
CA ILE A 54 -3.66 11.16 1.88
C ILE A 54 -3.56 9.89 1.05
N ILE A 55 -2.93 8.87 1.59
CA ILE A 55 -2.97 7.52 1.02
C ILE A 55 -4.31 6.89 1.43
N LYS A 56 -5.15 6.61 0.44
CA LYS A 56 -6.49 6.01 0.67
C LYS A 56 -6.61 4.56 0.25
N HIS A 57 -5.63 4.04 -0.49
CA HIS A 57 -5.69 2.70 -1.06
C HIS A 57 -4.27 2.20 -1.31
N ILE A 58 -3.97 1.03 -0.74
CA ILE A 58 -2.75 0.27 -0.97
C ILE A 58 -3.20 -1.12 -1.41
N TRP A 59 -2.62 -1.62 -2.51
CA TRP A 59 -2.84 -2.98 -2.99
C TRP A 59 -1.48 -3.60 -3.29
N MET A 60 -1.27 -4.83 -2.85
CA MET A 60 -0.02 -5.57 -3.05
C MET A 60 -0.30 -7.04 -3.28
N THR A 61 0.52 -7.67 -4.11
CA THR A 61 0.66 -9.12 -4.22
C THR A 61 2.15 -9.43 -4.25
N LEU A 62 2.55 -10.58 -3.69
CA LEU A 62 3.94 -10.97 -3.57
C LEU A 62 4.10 -12.39 -4.12
N ALA A 63 5.22 -12.62 -4.80
CA ALA A 63 5.63 -13.94 -5.26
C ALA A 63 7.04 -14.21 -4.73
N SER A 64 7.24 -15.39 -4.15
CA SER A 64 8.54 -15.83 -3.64
C SER A 64 8.59 -17.35 -3.59
N SER A 65 9.79 -17.91 -3.71
CA SER A 65 10.04 -19.34 -3.48
C SER A 65 10.11 -19.70 -1.99
N ASP A 66 10.29 -18.71 -1.10
CA ASP A 66 10.31 -18.94 0.34
C ASP A 66 8.88 -19.09 0.87
N ILE A 67 8.54 -20.22 1.48
CA ILE A 67 7.18 -20.50 1.98
C ILE A 67 6.71 -19.55 3.09
N TYR A 68 7.63 -18.81 3.74
CA TYR A 68 7.33 -17.87 4.82
C TYR A 68 7.50 -16.40 4.40
N TYR A 69 7.52 -16.12 3.10
CA TYR A 69 7.77 -14.77 2.57
C TYR A 69 6.84 -13.69 3.15
N LEU A 70 5.58 -14.00 3.46
CA LEU A 70 4.62 -13.07 4.06
C LEU A 70 4.96 -12.66 5.50
N ARG A 71 5.78 -13.45 6.20
CA ARG A 71 6.29 -13.13 7.56
C ARG A 71 7.68 -12.53 7.55
N LYS A 72 8.45 -12.76 6.49
CA LYS A 72 9.83 -12.29 6.35
C LYS A 72 9.93 -10.95 5.63
N SER A 73 8.95 -10.64 4.76
CA SER A 73 8.88 -9.34 4.07
C SER A 73 8.28 -8.30 4.99
N ILE A 74 9.03 -7.24 5.30
CA ILE A 74 8.61 -6.17 6.21
C ILE A 74 8.25 -4.93 5.39
N ILE A 75 7.02 -4.42 5.58
CA ILE A 75 6.64 -3.11 5.07
C ILE A 75 6.99 -2.04 6.11
N ARG A 76 7.55 -0.93 5.63
CA ARG A 76 7.87 0.23 6.46
C ARG A 76 7.33 1.50 5.82
N MET A 77 6.81 2.41 6.64
CA MET A 77 6.31 3.71 6.20
C MET A 77 6.80 4.79 7.17
N TRP A 78 7.21 5.92 6.60
CA TRP A 78 7.66 7.10 7.32
C TRP A 78 6.80 8.28 6.90
N TRP A 79 6.50 9.16 7.85
CA TRP A 79 5.76 10.40 7.60
C TRP A 79 6.61 11.62 7.99
N ASP A 80 6.46 12.71 7.24
CA ASP A 80 7.01 14.03 7.60
C ASP A 80 8.50 14.04 7.99
N GLU A 81 9.33 13.30 7.24
CA GLU A 81 10.79 13.19 7.44
C GLU A 81 11.22 12.67 8.83
N GLU A 82 10.37 11.88 9.48
CA GLU A 82 10.71 11.25 10.76
C GLU A 82 11.88 10.25 10.64
N GLU A 83 12.69 10.12 11.70
CA GLU A 83 13.85 9.23 11.73
C GLU A 83 13.44 7.74 11.78
N ASN A 84 12.36 7.43 12.53
CA ASN A 84 11.91 6.07 12.79
C ASN A 84 10.58 5.79 12.08
N PRO A 85 10.36 4.60 11.51
CA PRO A 85 9.11 4.32 10.80
C PRO A 85 7.90 4.30 11.75
N SER A 86 6.88 5.09 11.44
CA SER A 86 5.57 5.02 12.11
C SER A 86 4.83 3.70 11.86
N VAL A 87 5.11 3.01 10.75
CA VAL A 87 4.57 1.68 10.44
C VAL A 87 5.74 0.74 10.17
N GLU A 88 5.88 -0.34 10.93
CA GLU A 88 6.85 -1.41 10.68
C GLU A 88 6.25 -2.76 11.08
N CYS A 89 5.93 -3.61 10.11
CA CYS A 89 5.41 -4.96 10.39
C CYS A 89 5.58 -5.91 9.19
N PRO A 90 5.48 -7.23 9.42
CA PRO A 90 5.40 -8.18 8.31
C PRO A 90 4.20 -7.90 7.41
N ILE A 91 4.38 -8.02 6.10
CA ILE A 91 3.36 -7.65 5.12
C ILE A 91 2.08 -8.48 5.24
N GLY A 92 2.17 -9.76 5.58
CA GLY A 92 0.98 -10.60 5.83
C GLY A 92 0.16 -10.06 7.00
N ASP A 93 0.84 -9.75 8.11
CA ASP A 93 0.23 -9.20 9.32
C ASP A 93 -0.41 -7.83 9.07
N PHE A 94 0.24 -6.96 8.28
CA PHE A 94 -0.30 -5.66 7.87
C PHE A 94 -1.67 -5.80 7.17
N PHE A 95 -1.81 -6.80 6.30
CA PHE A 95 -3.07 -7.08 5.58
C PHE A 95 -4.02 -8.04 6.32
N GLY A 96 -3.81 -8.27 7.62
CA GLY A 96 -4.71 -9.08 8.45
C GLY A 96 -4.57 -10.59 8.26
N VAL A 97 -3.52 -11.06 7.57
CA VAL A 97 -3.25 -12.48 7.32
C VAL A 97 -1.97 -12.91 8.03
N GLY A 98 -2.13 -13.34 9.29
CA GLY A 98 -1.01 -13.74 10.15
C GLY A 98 -0.39 -15.10 9.82
N HIS A 99 0.75 -15.37 10.46
CA HIS A 99 1.50 -16.64 10.45
C HIS A 99 1.94 -17.14 9.07
N GLY A 100 2.06 -16.25 8.09
CA GLY A 100 2.51 -16.62 6.74
C GLY A 100 1.47 -17.42 5.96
N LYS A 101 0.21 -17.37 6.40
CA LYS A 101 -0.89 -18.04 5.72
C LYS A 101 -1.27 -17.30 4.44
N THR A 102 -1.88 -18.04 3.53
CA THR A 102 -2.51 -17.50 2.31
C THR A 102 -3.98 -17.90 2.35
N VAL A 103 -4.81 -17.09 3.00
CA VAL A 103 -6.24 -17.32 3.16
C VAL A 103 -7.02 -16.10 2.71
N ASN A 104 -8.25 -16.32 2.26
CA ASN A 104 -9.16 -15.21 2.00
C ASN A 104 -9.66 -14.64 3.33
N PHE A 105 -9.51 -13.32 3.47
CA PHE A 105 -10.01 -12.53 4.58
C PHE A 105 -10.48 -11.19 4.05
N TRP A 106 -11.56 -10.66 4.61
CA TRP A 106 -12.11 -9.36 4.23
C TRP A 106 -12.58 -8.61 5.46
N SER A 107 -12.21 -7.34 5.54
CA SER A 107 -12.70 -6.36 6.52
C SER A 107 -13.02 -5.05 5.81
N LEU A 108 -13.72 -4.15 6.50
CA LEU A 108 -14.08 -2.82 6.00
C LEU A 108 -12.92 -1.83 6.11
#